data_AF-A0A1Y0MGC1-F1
#
_entry.id   AF-A0A1Y0MGC1-F1
#
_cell.length_a   1.000
_cell.length_b   1.000
_cell.length_c   1.000
_cell.angle_alpha   90.00
_cell.angle_beta   90.00
_cell.angle_gamma   90.00
#
_symmetry.space_group_name_H-M   'P 1'
#
loop_
_entity.id
_entity.type
_entity.pdbx_description
1 polymer ?
#
loop_
_entity_poly.entity_id
_entity_poly.type
_entity_poly.pdbx_seq_one_letter_code
_entity_poly.pdbx_strand_id
1 'polypeptide(L)'
;MFGKKKQTSSIDKDQLELIENAQKRIKQKKRLYIHFVIFLIGAVFLIIANTFLGIGEDFTIAGINWFVYAILAWLFLFIYHFVNVFITNKFMGKDWEKQQLDKLVAKQQQRINKLEERLSTKDTGVTKAKVIKEIKTPIVTSKKNKNSELTIIVAAGENNAIGKDNDLIWHLSDDLKRFKQLTNGHHIIMGRKTFESFPKPLPNRIHIVITRQEKYQATDGVIIVNSLADALDAARSDKNPFVIGGGEIYKQAMPLADKLEITRVHATFDDADTFFPEIDSNLWEEKSRITHDADEKHAHAFSFITYVKR
;
A
#
# COMPACT_ATOMS: atom_id res chain seq x y z
N MET A 1 10.48 -40.96 -28.09
CA MET A 1 9.72 -39.80 -28.63
C MET A 1 9.51 -38.80 -27.51
N PHE A 2 10.35 -37.78 -27.40
CA PHE A 2 10.16 -36.70 -26.43
C PHE A 2 9.42 -35.53 -27.11
N GLY A 3 8.17 -35.32 -26.71
CA GLY A 3 7.40 -34.16 -27.16
C GLY A 3 8.03 -32.88 -26.65
N LYS A 4 8.41 -31.97 -27.56
CA LYS A 4 8.84 -30.62 -27.24
C LYS A 4 7.69 -29.89 -26.54
N LYS A 5 7.79 -29.62 -25.24
CA LYS A 5 6.90 -28.68 -24.56
C LYS A 5 7.11 -27.29 -25.17
N LYS A 6 6.05 -26.72 -25.75
CA LYS A 6 6.02 -25.34 -26.24
C LYS A 6 6.33 -24.42 -25.06
N GLN A 7 7.43 -23.70 -25.15
CA GLN A 7 7.82 -22.67 -24.20
C GLN A 7 6.90 -21.48 -24.46
N THR A 8 5.81 -21.36 -23.69
CA THR A 8 4.93 -20.19 -23.73
C THR A 8 5.74 -18.99 -23.24
N SER A 9 5.95 -18.04 -24.13
CA SER A 9 6.84 -16.90 -23.91
C SER A 9 6.17 -15.89 -22.98
N SER A 10 6.93 -15.09 -22.23
CA SER A 10 6.38 -13.98 -21.43
C SER A 10 5.55 -13.00 -22.27
N ILE A 11 5.90 -12.87 -23.55
CA ILE A 11 5.18 -12.08 -24.56
C ILE A 11 3.73 -12.56 -24.74
N ASP A 12 3.46 -13.85 -24.62
CA ASP A 12 2.10 -14.41 -24.74
C ASP A 12 1.23 -14.03 -23.53
N LYS A 13 1.81 -13.92 -22.33
CA LYS A 13 1.08 -13.52 -21.11
C LYS A 13 0.70 -12.04 -21.13
N ASP A 14 1.62 -11.18 -21.56
CA ASP A 14 1.35 -9.75 -21.68
C ASP A 14 0.25 -9.47 -22.72
N GLN A 15 0.24 -10.22 -23.82
CA GLN A 15 -0.82 -10.14 -24.83
C GLN A 15 -2.18 -10.60 -24.28
N LEU A 16 -2.21 -11.67 -23.48
CA LEU A 16 -3.45 -12.13 -22.83
C LEU A 16 -4.00 -11.08 -21.86
N GLU A 17 -3.14 -10.46 -21.04
CA GLU A 17 -3.57 -9.40 -20.13
C GLU A 17 -4.11 -8.16 -20.87
N LEU A 18 -3.51 -7.79 -22.00
CA LEU A 18 -4.02 -6.71 -22.85
C LEU A 18 -5.43 -7.03 -23.38
N ILE A 19 -5.66 -8.27 -23.81
CA ILE A 19 -6.96 -8.72 -24.31
C ILE A 19 -8.00 -8.73 -23.18
N GLU A 20 -7.67 -9.27 -22.01
CA GLU A 20 -8.57 -9.31 -20.85
C GLU A 20 -8.96 -7.90 -20.39
N ASN A 21 -7.98 -6.98 -20.32
CA ASN A 21 -8.22 -5.58 -19.99
C ASN A 21 -9.12 -4.91 -21.04
N ALA A 22 -8.88 -5.14 -22.34
CA ALA A 22 -9.72 -4.62 -23.42
C ALA A 22 -11.16 -5.15 -23.31
N GLN A 23 -11.36 -6.43 -23.05
CA GLN A 23 -12.68 -7.03 -22.85
C GLN A 23 -13.41 -6.45 -21.64
N LYS A 24 -12.71 -6.28 -20.51
CA LYS A 24 -13.26 -5.65 -19.30
C LYS A 24 -13.72 -4.21 -19.58
N ARG A 25 -12.94 -3.46 -20.36
CA ARG A 25 -13.30 -2.09 -20.79
C ARG A 25 -14.53 -2.06 -21.69
N ILE A 26 -14.63 -3.00 -22.63
CA ILE A 26 -15.83 -3.15 -23.49
C ILE A 26 -17.06 -3.45 -22.62
N LYS A 27 -16.95 -4.36 -21.65
CA LYS A 27 -18.05 -4.70 -20.73
C LYS A 27 -18.51 -3.52 -19.89
N GLN A 28 -17.58 -2.72 -19.35
CA GLN A 28 -17.90 -1.51 -18.58
C GLN A 28 -18.64 -0.47 -19.42
N LYS A 29 -18.16 -0.20 -20.65
CA LYS A 29 -18.82 0.73 -21.58
C LYS A 29 -20.21 0.25 -21.98
N LYS A 30 -20.37 -1.06 -22.24
CA LYS A 30 -21.67 -1.67 -22.55
C LYS A 30 -22.65 -1.54 -21.38
N ARG A 31 -22.20 -1.76 -20.13
CA ARG A 31 -23.04 -1.58 -18.93
C ARG A 31 -23.52 -0.14 -18.78
N LEU A 32 -22.64 0.83 -18.98
CA LEU A 32 -22.99 2.25 -18.93
C LEU A 32 -24.02 2.62 -20.00
N TYR A 33 -23.86 2.11 -21.23
CA TYR A 33 -24.83 2.31 -22.30
C TYR A 33 -26.20 1.71 -21.95
N ILE A 34 -26.24 0.50 -21.37
CA ILE A 34 -27.49 -0.11 -20.90
C ILE A 34 -28.16 0.76 -19.83
N HIS A 35 -27.39 1.30 -18.87
CA HIS A 35 -27.94 2.19 -17.84
C HIS A 35 -28.47 3.50 -18.44
N PHE A 36 -27.81 4.04 -19.47
CA PHE A 36 -28.28 5.22 -20.21
C PHE A 36 -29.62 4.96 -20.90
N VAL A 37 -29.75 3.82 -21.59
CA VAL A 37 -31.01 3.45 -22.27
C VAL A 37 -32.14 3.25 -21.27
N ILE A 38 -31.89 2.57 -20.14
CA ILE A 38 -32.87 2.39 -19.06
C ILE A 38 -33.29 3.74 -18.47
N PHE A 39 -32.33 4.66 -18.27
CA PHE A 39 -32.61 6.01 -17.80
C PHE A 39 -33.54 6.77 -18.76
N LEU A 40 -33.28 6.73 -20.07
CA LEU A 40 -34.13 7.39 -21.07
C LEU A 40 -35.55 6.82 -21.09
N ILE A 41 -35.67 5.49 -21.13
CA ILE A 41 -36.98 4.81 -21.13
C ILE A 41 -37.73 5.13 -19.84
N GLY A 42 -37.06 5.08 -18.69
CA GLY A 42 -37.65 5.38 -17.39
C GLY A 42 -38.08 6.83 -17.25
N ALA A 43 -37.30 7.79 -17.75
CA ALA A 43 -37.67 9.20 -17.75
C ALA A 43 -38.92 9.47 -18.59
N VAL A 44 -38.98 8.90 -19.81
CA VAL A 44 -40.17 9.00 -20.68
C VAL A 44 -41.38 8.35 -20.02
N PHE A 45 -41.20 7.18 -19.39
CA PHE A 45 -42.27 6.49 -18.66
C PHE A 45 -42.81 7.34 -17.50
N LEU A 46 -41.95 7.95 -16.69
CA LEU A 46 -42.35 8.81 -15.57
C LEU A 46 -43.13 10.06 -16.04
N ILE A 47 -42.74 10.65 -17.17
CA ILE A 47 -43.46 11.76 -17.78
C ILE A 47 -44.86 11.31 -18.23
N ILE A 48 -44.95 10.18 -18.95
CA ILE A 48 -46.25 9.65 -19.42
C ILE A 48 -47.14 9.26 -18.23
N ALA A 49 -46.58 8.64 -17.19
CA ALA A 49 -47.32 8.25 -15.99
C ALA A 49 -47.95 9.45 -15.29
N ASN A 50 -47.23 10.57 -15.22
CA ASN A 50 -47.79 11.79 -14.64
C ASN A 50 -48.79 12.47 -15.59
N THR A 51 -48.45 12.66 -16.87
CA THR A 51 -49.24 13.48 -17.81
C THR A 51 -50.48 12.76 -18.36
N PHE A 52 -50.43 11.45 -18.58
CA PHE A 52 -51.54 10.70 -19.20
C PHE A 52 -52.32 9.84 -18.21
N LEU A 53 -51.67 9.34 -17.15
CA LEU A 53 -52.32 8.47 -16.15
C LEU A 53 -52.67 9.22 -14.86
N GLY A 54 -52.33 10.51 -14.74
CA GLY A 54 -52.62 11.33 -13.56
C GLY A 54 -51.89 10.89 -12.28
N ILE A 55 -50.84 10.06 -12.40
CA ILE A 55 -50.16 9.48 -11.24
C ILE A 55 -49.35 10.58 -10.55
N GLY A 56 -49.81 10.99 -9.36
CA GLY A 56 -49.14 12.00 -8.54
C GLY A 56 -49.26 13.43 -9.08
N GLU A 57 -50.26 13.71 -9.92
CA GLU A 57 -50.44 15.03 -10.55
C GLU A 57 -50.62 16.17 -9.53
N ASP A 58 -51.29 15.88 -8.40
CA ASP A 58 -51.46 16.84 -7.29
C ASP A 58 -50.22 16.95 -6.37
N PHE A 59 -49.25 16.04 -6.52
CA PHE A 59 -48.07 15.98 -5.67
C PHE A 59 -46.94 16.81 -6.28
N THR A 60 -46.86 18.07 -5.84
CA THR A 60 -45.80 19.01 -6.19
C THR A 60 -44.92 19.32 -4.99
N ILE A 61 -43.61 19.37 -5.21
CA ILE A 61 -42.62 19.79 -4.20
C ILE A 61 -42.05 21.11 -4.70
N ALA A 62 -42.21 22.17 -3.90
CA ALA A 62 -41.77 23.53 -4.26
C ALA A 62 -42.29 24.02 -5.64
N GLY A 63 -43.53 23.65 -5.99
CA GLY A 63 -44.16 24.03 -7.26
C GLY A 63 -43.69 23.24 -8.48
N ILE A 64 -42.89 22.18 -8.29
CA ILE A 64 -42.39 21.31 -9.35
C ILE A 64 -42.98 19.90 -9.18
N ASN A 65 -43.40 19.28 -10.28
CA ASN A 65 -43.94 17.93 -10.28
C ASN A 65 -42.93 16.90 -9.75
N TRP A 66 -43.41 15.95 -8.96
CA TRP A 66 -42.58 14.93 -8.31
C TRP A 66 -41.67 14.14 -9.27
N PHE A 67 -42.13 13.86 -10.49
CA PHE A 67 -41.37 13.08 -11.46
C PHE A 67 -40.08 13.79 -11.90
N VAL A 68 -40.03 15.12 -11.83
CA VAL A 68 -38.83 15.91 -12.14
C VAL A 68 -37.73 15.61 -11.12
N TYR A 69 -38.08 15.55 -9.83
CA TYR A 69 -37.12 15.16 -8.78
C TYR A 69 -36.68 13.70 -8.92
N ALA A 70 -37.60 12.81 -9.31
CA ALA A 70 -37.25 11.41 -9.60
C ALA A 70 -36.25 11.29 -10.75
N ILE A 71 -36.47 12.05 -11.85
CA ILE A 71 -35.54 12.11 -12.98
C ILE A 71 -34.20 12.71 -12.55
N LEU A 72 -34.19 13.78 -11.73
CA LEU A 72 -32.95 14.40 -11.24
C LEU A 72 -32.13 13.48 -10.35
N ALA A 73 -32.77 12.78 -9.40
CA ALA A 73 -32.10 11.80 -8.55
C ALA A 73 -31.50 10.65 -9.37
N TRP A 74 -32.24 10.20 -10.39
CA TRP A 74 -31.78 9.15 -11.27
C TRP A 74 -30.64 9.60 -12.19
N LEU A 75 -30.72 10.84 -12.70
CA LEU A 75 -29.67 11.49 -13.49
C LEU A 75 -28.38 11.63 -12.68
N PHE A 76 -28.46 11.96 -11.39
CA PHE A 76 -27.30 12.02 -10.50
C PHE A 76 -26.59 10.65 -10.41
N LEU A 77 -27.34 9.56 -10.23
CA LEU A 77 -26.78 8.21 -10.22
C LEU A 77 -26.15 7.83 -11.56
N PHE A 78 -26.77 8.24 -12.67
CA PHE A 78 -26.20 8.04 -14.00
C PHE A 78 -24.89 8.80 -14.19
N ILE A 79 -24.83 10.07 -13.79
CA ILE A 79 -23.61 10.91 -13.86
C ILE A 79 -22.50 10.30 -13.01
N TYR A 80 -22.81 9.85 -11.79
CA TYR A 80 -21.84 9.14 -10.94
C TYR A 80 -21.27 7.90 -11.64
N HIS A 81 -22.14 7.07 -12.23
CA HIS A 81 -21.71 5.89 -12.97
C HIS A 81 -20.86 6.24 -14.21
N PHE A 82 -21.23 7.30 -14.93
CA PHE A 82 -20.50 7.82 -16.09
C PHE A 82 -19.08 8.26 -15.71
N VAL A 83 -18.95 9.09 -14.67
CA VAL A 83 -17.65 9.57 -14.15
C VAL A 83 -16.77 8.39 -13.73
N ASN A 84 -17.34 7.40 -13.03
CA ASN A 84 -16.59 6.23 -12.59
C ASN A 84 -16.03 5.39 -13.77
N VAL A 85 -16.79 5.25 -14.86
CA VAL A 85 -16.38 4.46 -16.02
C VAL A 85 -15.36 5.22 -16.91
N PHE A 86 -15.57 6.52 -17.11
CA PHE A 86 -14.80 7.31 -18.09
C PHE A 86 -13.72 8.21 -17.50
N ILE A 87 -13.88 8.75 -16.29
CA ILE A 87 -12.91 9.68 -15.69
C ILE A 87 -11.93 8.90 -14.81
N THR A 88 -12.42 8.15 -13.82
CA THR A 88 -11.57 7.46 -12.84
C THR A 88 -10.61 6.46 -13.50
N ASN A 89 -11.10 5.66 -14.45
CA ASN A 89 -10.28 4.63 -15.11
C ASN A 89 -9.43 5.14 -16.29
N LYS A 90 -9.65 6.37 -16.77
CA LYS A 90 -8.82 6.99 -17.82
C LYS A 90 -7.64 7.77 -17.23
N PHE A 91 -7.84 8.37 -16.04
CA PHE A 91 -6.83 9.17 -15.35
C PHE A 91 -5.92 8.34 -14.43
N MET A 92 -6.39 7.21 -13.90
CA MET A 92 -5.61 6.30 -13.03
C MET A 92 -5.86 4.82 -13.37
N GLY A 93 -5.79 4.47 -14.65
CA GLY A 93 -5.90 3.08 -15.11
C GLY A 93 -4.52 2.41 -15.31
N LYS A 94 -4.52 1.08 -15.48
CA LYS A 94 -3.29 0.28 -15.75
C LYS A 94 -2.46 0.81 -16.93
N ASP A 95 -3.09 1.42 -17.94
CA ASP A 95 -2.39 2.02 -19.08
C ASP A 95 -1.56 3.25 -18.68
N TRP A 96 -2.08 4.06 -17.76
CA TRP A 96 -1.36 5.22 -17.21
C TRP A 96 -0.22 4.74 -16.32
N GLU A 97 -0.44 3.72 -15.49
CA GLU A 97 0.60 3.08 -14.66
C GLU A 97 1.74 2.53 -15.52
N LYS A 98 1.40 1.81 -16.61
CA LYS A 98 2.38 1.27 -17.56
C LYS A 98 3.18 2.39 -18.23
N GLN A 99 2.54 3.47 -18.65
CA GLN A 99 3.24 4.64 -19.20
C GLN A 99 4.19 5.29 -18.19
N GLN A 100 3.80 5.37 -16.91
CA GLN A 100 4.72 5.87 -15.87
C GLN A 100 5.88 4.91 -15.64
N LEU A 101 5.63 3.59 -15.62
CA LEU A 101 6.66 2.56 -15.47
C LEU A 101 7.67 2.61 -16.62
N ASP A 102 7.20 2.64 -17.86
CA ASP A 102 8.05 2.72 -19.06
C ASP A 102 8.93 3.98 -19.03
N LYS A 103 8.39 5.11 -18.55
CA LYS A 103 9.13 6.36 -18.36
C LYS A 103 10.21 6.23 -17.29
N LEU A 104 9.96 5.49 -16.21
CA LEU A 104 10.94 5.23 -15.16
C LEU A 104 12.04 4.28 -15.64
N VAL A 105 11.70 3.22 -16.37
CA VAL A 105 12.65 2.28 -16.99
C VAL A 105 13.55 3.00 -17.99
N ALA A 106 12.97 3.85 -18.86
CA ALA A 106 13.76 4.66 -19.80
C ALA A 106 14.76 5.58 -19.08
N LYS A 107 14.35 6.19 -17.95
CA LYS A 107 15.22 7.04 -17.12
C LYS A 107 16.32 6.23 -16.41
N GLN A 108 16.04 5.00 -16.00
CA GLN A 108 17.05 4.09 -15.46
C GLN A 108 18.05 3.67 -16.54
N GLN A 109 17.59 3.32 -17.74
CA GLN A 109 18.47 2.96 -18.85
C GLN A 109 19.41 4.10 -19.23
N GLN A 110 18.90 5.35 -19.26
CA GLN A 110 19.74 6.54 -19.47
C GLN A 110 20.82 6.70 -18.39
N ARG A 111 20.51 6.37 -17.13
CA ARG A 111 21.51 6.41 -16.04
C ARG A 111 22.55 5.31 -16.19
N ILE A 112 22.15 4.11 -16.57
CA ILE A 112 23.06 2.98 -16.84
C ILE A 112 24.02 3.33 -17.97
N ASN A 113 23.50 3.81 -19.11
CA ASN A 113 24.33 4.20 -20.25
C ASN A 113 25.32 5.33 -19.86
N LYS A 114 24.86 6.31 -19.07
CA LYS A 114 25.72 7.39 -18.56
C LYS A 114 26.79 6.90 -17.57
N LEU A 115 26.51 5.83 -16.83
CA LEU A 115 27.48 5.18 -15.94
C LEU A 115 28.50 4.38 -16.77
N GLU A 116 28.05 3.63 -17.76
CA GLU A 116 28.91 2.89 -18.69
C GLU A 116 29.85 3.82 -19.47
N GLU A 117 29.33 4.95 -19.95
CA GLU A 117 30.12 6.00 -20.62
C GLU A 117 31.14 6.65 -19.67
N ARG A 118 30.79 6.86 -18.39
CA ARG A 118 31.73 7.33 -17.36
C ARG A 118 32.79 6.30 -16.98
N LEU A 119 32.47 5.02 -17.14
CA LEU A 119 33.40 3.91 -16.89
C LEU A 119 34.33 3.69 -18.09
N SER A 120 33.87 3.96 -19.31
CA SER A 120 34.72 3.88 -20.53
C SER A 120 35.64 5.09 -20.69
N THR A 121 35.22 6.28 -20.23
CA THR A 121 36.04 7.51 -20.26
C THR A 121 37.05 7.62 -19.11
N LYS A 122 36.86 6.88 -18.01
CA LYS A 122 37.88 6.72 -16.97
C LYS A 122 38.73 5.48 -17.26
N ASP A 123 39.72 5.66 -18.11
CA ASP A 123 40.82 4.70 -18.22
C ASP A 123 41.70 4.80 -16.95
N THR A 124 41.33 4.04 -15.92
CA THR A 124 42.24 3.73 -14.81
C THR A 124 42.27 2.23 -14.66
N GLY A 125 43.45 1.65 -14.95
CA GLY A 125 43.70 0.22 -14.98
C GLY A 125 43.46 -0.46 -13.63
N VAL A 126 42.20 -0.84 -13.41
CA VAL A 126 41.80 -1.77 -12.37
C VAL A 126 41.21 -2.98 -13.09
N THR A 127 41.97 -4.07 -13.13
CA THR A 127 41.56 -5.30 -13.79
C THR A 127 40.27 -5.85 -13.18
N LYS A 128 39.40 -6.38 -14.05
CA LYS A 128 38.10 -7.03 -13.75
C LYS A 128 38.14 -7.96 -12.53
N ALA A 129 39.27 -8.59 -12.26
CA ALA A 129 39.50 -9.49 -11.13
C ALA A 129 39.51 -8.79 -9.75
N LYS A 130 39.98 -7.53 -9.65
CA LYS A 130 39.99 -6.77 -8.40
C LYS A 130 38.58 -6.30 -8.01
N VAL A 131 37.79 -5.92 -9.01
CA VAL A 131 36.39 -5.53 -8.87
C VAL A 131 35.52 -6.70 -8.40
N ILE A 132 35.73 -7.91 -8.94
CA ILE A 132 34.98 -9.11 -8.51
C ILE A 132 35.31 -9.51 -7.06
N LYS A 133 36.54 -9.22 -6.57
CA LYS A 133 36.95 -9.50 -5.19
C LYS A 133 36.36 -8.49 -4.19
N GLU A 134 36.19 -7.23 -4.59
CA GLU A 134 35.47 -6.22 -3.81
C GLU A 134 33.95 -6.47 -3.76
N ILE A 135 33.34 -6.99 -4.84
CA ILE A 135 31.89 -7.30 -4.88
C ILE A 135 31.51 -8.49 -3.97
N LYS A 136 32.44 -9.42 -3.69
CA LYS A 136 32.18 -10.62 -2.87
C LYS A 136 32.55 -10.49 -1.39
N THR A 137 33.07 -9.34 -0.97
CA THR A 137 33.34 -9.10 0.45
C THR A 137 32.07 -8.49 1.07
N PRO A 138 31.54 -9.02 2.18
CA PRO A 138 30.28 -8.53 2.73
C PRO A 138 30.43 -7.07 3.12
N ILE A 139 29.63 -6.21 2.47
CA ILE A 139 29.53 -4.79 2.75
C ILE A 139 28.82 -4.65 4.10
N VAL A 140 29.57 -4.87 5.19
CA VAL A 140 29.27 -4.21 6.45
C VAL A 140 29.91 -2.83 6.32
N THR A 141 29.10 -1.79 6.52
CA THR A 141 29.42 -0.35 6.39
C THR A 141 29.20 0.31 5.00
N SER A 142 27.99 0.21 4.45
CA SER A 142 27.53 1.28 3.54
C SER A 142 27.20 2.52 4.37
N LYS A 143 27.97 3.60 4.17
CA LYS A 143 27.65 4.95 4.67
C LYS A 143 26.16 5.27 4.44
N LYS A 144 25.46 5.50 5.55
CA LYS A 144 24.07 5.95 5.63
C LYS A 144 23.84 7.11 4.65
N ASN A 145 22.93 6.95 3.69
CA ASN A 145 22.43 8.08 2.93
C ASN A 145 21.69 8.99 3.93
N LYS A 146 22.23 10.18 4.20
CA LYS A 146 21.77 11.13 5.23
C LYS A 146 20.36 11.71 5.00
N ASN A 147 19.59 11.18 4.03
CA ASN A 147 18.31 11.71 3.55
C ASN A 147 17.10 10.78 3.76
N SER A 148 17.27 9.61 4.38
CA SER A 148 16.17 8.71 4.76
C SER A 148 16.24 8.43 6.25
N GLU A 149 15.11 8.52 6.94
CA GLU A 149 14.92 8.21 8.35
C GLU A 149 14.11 6.91 8.45
N LEU A 150 14.70 5.83 8.94
CA LEU A 150 13.98 4.56 9.10
C LEU A 150 13.22 4.57 10.43
N THR A 151 11.89 4.50 10.36
CA THR A 151 11.03 4.51 11.55
C THR A 151 10.49 3.12 11.87
N ILE A 152 10.58 2.67 13.12
CA ILE A 152 9.81 1.52 13.61
C ILE A 152 8.53 2.05 14.25
N ILE A 153 7.37 1.50 13.88
CA ILE A 153 6.09 1.84 14.52
C ILE A 153 5.43 0.57 15.04
N VAL A 154 5.03 0.59 16.32
CA VAL A 154 4.49 -0.60 17.00
C VAL A 154 3.58 -0.19 18.16
N ALA A 155 2.54 -0.98 18.42
CA ALA A 155 1.84 -0.98 19.70
C ALA A 155 2.33 -2.16 20.54
N ALA A 156 2.67 -1.93 21.80
CA ALA A 156 3.19 -2.95 22.70
C ALA A 156 2.63 -2.77 24.12
N GLY A 157 2.29 -3.87 24.79
CA GLY A 157 1.92 -3.92 26.21
C GLY A 157 3.10 -3.57 27.13
N GLU A 158 2.86 -3.41 28.42
CA GLU A 158 3.90 -3.04 29.41
C GLU A 158 5.08 -4.02 29.41
N ASN A 159 4.79 -5.31 29.23
CA ASN A 159 5.75 -6.41 29.10
C ASN A 159 6.33 -6.57 27.68
N ASN A 160 6.22 -5.56 26.82
CA ASN A 160 6.59 -5.59 25.39
C ASN A 160 5.82 -6.62 24.54
N ALA A 161 4.73 -7.22 25.03
CA ALA A 161 3.87 -8.07 24.22
C ALA A 161 3.30 -7.30 23.02
N ILE A 162 3.21 -7.90 21.84
CA ILE A 162 2.66 -7.27 20.64
C ILE A 162 1.58 -8.07 19.92
N GLY A 163 1.46 -9.37 20.21
CA GLY A 163 0.52 -10.22 19.50
C GLY A 163 0.50 -11.64 20.05
N LYS A 164 -0.55 -12.35 19.69
CA LYS A 164 -0.78 -13.77 19.98
C LYS A 164 -1.45 -14.42 18.77
N ASP A 165 -1.00 -15.59 18.35
CA ASP A 165 -1.62 -16.35 17.26
C ASP A 165 -1.71 -15.56 15.92
N ASN A 166 -0.83 -14.59 15.72
CA ASN A 166 -0.78 -13.60 14.62
C ASN A 166 -1.84 -12.49 14.64
N ASP A 167 -2.60 -12.37 15.72
CA ASP A 167 -3.57 -11.29 15.94
C ASP A 167 -3.08 -10.30 17.01
N LEU A 168 -3.64 -9.08 16.95
CA LEU A 168 -3.47 -8.07 17.99
C LEU A 168 -4.33 -8.44 19.20
N ILE A 169 -3.76 -8.33 20.40
CA ILE A 169 -4.41 -8.72 21.66
C ILE A 169 -5.43 -7.66 22.13
N TRP A 170 -5.42 -6.48 21.50
CA TRP A 170 -6.28 -5.36 21.84
C TRP A 170 -6.86 -4.68 20.60
N HIS A 171 -7.91 -3.90 20.81
CA HIS A 171 -8.47 -3.01 19.80
C HIS A 171 -8.38 -1.56 20.29
N LEU A 172 -7.44 -0.79 19.74
CA LEU A 172 -7.22 0.62 20.09
C LEU A 172 -7.49 1.50 18.86
N SER A 173 -8.70 2.08 18.81
CA SER A 173 -9.15 2.81 17.62
C SER A 173 -8.28 4.05 17.31
N ASP A 174 -7.77 4.72 18.34
CA ASP A 174 -6.91 5.90 18.18
C ASP A 174 -5.48 5.53 17.77
N ASP A 175 -4.97 4.37 18.20
CA ASP A 175 -3.71 3.82 17.69
C ASP A 175 -3.81 3.51 16.20
N LEU A 176 -4.89 2.87 15.76
CA LEU A 176 -5.12 2.59 14.33
C LEU A 176 -5.20 3.86 13.48
N LYS A 177 -5.81 4.93 14.01
CA LYS A 177 -5.83 6.25 13.35
C LYS A 177 -4.44 6.85 13.26
N ARG A 178 -3.67 6.80 14.35
CA ARG A 178 -2.29 7.27 14.40
C ARG A 178 -1.39 6.51 13.43
N PHE A 179 -1.45 5.18 13.45
CA PHE A 179 -0.74 4.31 12.51
C PHE A 179 -1.07 4.67 11.06
N LYS A 180 -2.37 4.83 10.73
CA LYS A 180 -2.80 5.25 9.40
C LYS A 180 -2.27 6.63 9.02
N GLN A 181 -2.26 7.59 9.95
CA GLN A 181 -1.78 8.94 9.69
C GLN A 181 -0.27 8.97 9.42
N LEU A 182 0.52 8.30 10.27
CA LEU A 182 1.97 8.30 10.18
C LEU A 182 2.49 7.53 8.95
N THR A 183 1.86 6.41 8.61
CA THR A 183 2.33 5.55 7.51
C THR A 183 1.76 5.93 6.14
N ASN A 184 0.86 6.91 6.05
CA ASN A 184 0.22 7.28 4.79
C ASN A 184 1.22 7.81 3.76
N GLY A 185 1.18 7.30 2.53
CA GLY A 185 2.08 7.70 1.46
C GLY A 185 3.49 7.12 1.57
N HIS A 186 3.75 6.31 2.58
CA HIS A 186 5.06 5.71 2.84
C HIS A 186 5.09 4.21 2.54
N HIS A 187 6.31 3.68 2.45
CA HIS A 187 6.59 2.26 2.34
C HIS A 187 6.49 1.64 3.73
N ILE A 188 5.78 0.53 3.83
CA ILE A 188 5.63 -0.25 5.05
C ILE A 188 6.30 -1.62 4.88
N ILE A 189 7.27 -1.89 5.73
CA ILE A 189 8.11 -3.09 5.71
C ILE A 189 7.61 -4.04 6.78
N MET A 190 7.32 -5.27 6.39
CA MET A 190 6.81 -6.27 7.32
C MET A 190 7.22 -7.69 6.96
N GLY A 191 7.06 -8.62 7.90
CA GLY A 191 7.17 -10.05 7.64
C GLY A 191 5.90 -10.65 7.06
N ARG A 192 6.02 -11.78 6.36
CA ARG A 192 4.89 -12.52 5.76
C ARG A 192 3.68 -12.69 6.70
N LYS A 193 3.89 -13.15 7.93
CA LYS A 193 2.81 -13.42 8.88
C LYS A 193 2.01 -12.17 9.24
N THR A 194 2.69 -11.03 9.42
CA THR A 194 2.05 -9.73 9.64
C THR A 194 1.29 -9.26 8.41
N PHE A 195 1.79 -9.54 7.21
CA PHE A 195 1.06 -9.22 6.00
C PHE A 195 -0.24 -10.04 5.86
N GLU A 196 -0.20 -11.32 6.21
CA GLU A 196 -1.33 -12.24 6.13
C GLU A 196 -2.43 -11.97 7.16
N SER A 197 -2.15 -11.26 8.25
CA SER A 197 -3.19 -10.83 9.20
C SER A 197 -4.04 -9.67 8.68
N PHE A 198 -3.59 -8.96 7.63
CA PHE A 198 -4.42 -7.94 7.00
C PHE A 198 -5.48 -8.59 6.10
N PRO A 199 -6.77 -8.21 6.22
CA PRO A 199 -7.81 -8.72 5.33
C PRO A 199 -7.62 -8.24 3.88
N LYS A 200 -6.90 -7.13 3.69
CA LYS A 200 -6.51 -6.58 2.39
C LYS A 200 -5.34 -5.60 2.56
N PRO A 201 -4.55 -5.36 1.50
CA PRO A 201 -3.54 -4.31 1.52
C PRO A 201 -4.12 -2.95 1.91
N LEU A 202 -3.36 -2.24 2.72
CA LEU A 202 -3.72 -0.92 3.22
C LEU A 202 -3.61 0.15 2.11
N PRO A 203 -4.64 0.99 1.89
CA PRO A 203 -4.60 1.97 0.81
C PRO A 203 -3.52 3.02 1.04
N ASN A 204 -3.02 3.58 -0.08
CA ASN A 204 -2.00 4.64 -0.14
C ASN A 204 -0.68 4.30 0.55
N ARG A 205 -0.33 3.01 0.60
CA ARG A 205 0.92 2.50 1.20
C ARG A 205 1.52 1.43 0.31
N ILE A 206 2.82 1.51 0.10
CA ILE A 206 3.56 0.49 -0.64
C ILE A 206 3.97 -0.59 0.37
N HIS A 207 3.50 -1.82 0.18
CA HIS A 207 3.82 -2.93 1.08
C HIS A 207 5.10 -3.60 0.60
N ILE A 208 6.04 -3.79 1.52
CA ILE A 208 7.25 -4.56 1.31
C ILE A 208 7.23 -5.74 2.28
N VAL A 209 7.09 -6.95 1.75
CA VAL A 209 6.91 -8.16 2.54
C VAL A 209 8.17 -9.02 2.45
N ILE A 210 8.77 -9.28 3.60
CA ILE A 210 9.95 -10.12 3.76
C ILE A 210 9.49 -11.57 3.99
N THR A 211 9.96 -12.47 3.13
CA THR A 211 9.67 -13.90 3.22
C THR A 211 10.83 -14.75 2.76
N ARG A 212 11.04 -15.90 3.41
CA ARG A 212 12.02 -16.91 2.95
C ARG A 212 11.44 -17.86 1.90
N GLN A 213 10.14 -17.76 1.60
CA GLN A 213 9.47 -18.63 0.63
C GLN A 213 9.66 -18.07 -0.79
N GLU A 214 10.48 -18.75 -1.60
CA GLU A 214 10.85 -18.31 -2.96
C GLU A 214 9.66 -18.10 -3.92
N LYS A 215 8.57 -18.84 -3.72
CA LYS A 215 7.38 -18.82 -4.58
C LYS A 215 6.16 -18.16 -3.92
N TYR A 216 6.38 -17.34 -2.90
CA TYR A 216 5.29 -16.60 -2.27
C TYR A 216 4.72 -15.57 -3.25
N GLN A 217 3.42 -15.62 -3.47
CA GLN A 217 2.70 -14.64 -4.28
C GLN A 217 1.81 -13.81 -3.37
N ALA A 218 1.92 -12.49 -3.49
CA ALA A 218 0.99 -11.56 -2.88
C ALA A 218 0.09 -10.94 -3.95
N THR A 219 -0.93 -10.23 -3.50
CA THR A 219 -1.80 -9.43 -4.35
C THR A 219 -1.03 -8.33 -5.08
N ASP A 220 -1.58 -7.85 -6.21
CA ASP A 220 -1.01 -6.75 -7.00
C ASP A 220 -0.67 -5.53 -6.10
N GLY A 221 0.51 -4.93 -6.31
CA GLY A 221 0.96 -3.75 -5.57
C GLY A 221 1.77 -4.02 -4.30
N VAL A 222 2.14 -5.28 -4.06
CA VAL A 222 3.00 -5.70 -2.94
C VAL A 222 4.38 -6.11 -3.46
N ILE A 223 5.44 -5.55 -2.88
CA ILE A 223 6.83 -5.88 -3.18
C ILE A 223 7.25 -7.05 -2.28
N ILE A 224 7.65 -8.16 -2.88
CA ILE A 224 8.16 -9.33 -2.16
C ILE A 224 9.68 -9.33 -2.20
N VAL A 225 10.30 -9.49 -1.04
CA VAL A 225 11.76 -9.57 -0.88
C VAL A 225 12.15 -10.68 0.10
N ASN A 226 13.43 -11.07 0.10
CA ASN A 226 13.90 -12.19 0.91
C ASN A 226 14.74 -11.81 2.13
N SER A 227 15.09 -10.53 2.27
CA SER A 227 15.87 -10.03 3.40
C SER A 227 15.47 -8.61 3.80
N LEU A 228 15.84 -8.19 5.02
CA LEU A 228 15.68 -6.80 5.46
C LEU A 228 16.52 -5.83 4.61
N ALA A 229 17.70 -6.24 4.16
CA ALA A 229 18.54 -5.40 3.30
C ALA A 229 17.85 -5.09 1.97
N ASP A 230 17.25 -6.11 1.34
CA ASP A 230 16.48 -5.93 0.11
C ASP A 230 15.23 -5.07 0.34
N ALA A 231 14.59 -5.20 1.51
CA ALA A 231 13.44 -4.37 1.87
C ALA A 231 13.82 -2.89 1.97
N LEU A 232 14.96 -2.59 2.60
CA LEU A 232 15.48 -1.23 2.72
C LEU A 232 15.92 -0.67 1.37
N ASP A 233 16.46 -1.51 0.47
CA ASP A 233 16.79 -1.09 -0.89
C ASP A 233 15.53 -0.76 -1.70
N ALA A 234 14.50 -1.61 -1.63
CA ALA A 234 13.21 -1.35 -2.26
C ALA A 234 12.55 -0.06 -1.71
N ALA A 235 12.75 0.25 -0.43
CA ALA A 235 12.25 1.45 0.23
C ALA A 235 13.14 2.70 0.01
N ARG A 236 14.27 2.60 -0.69
CA ARG A 236 15.30 3.67 -0.79
C ARG A 236 14.78 5.00 -1.34
N SER A 237 13.69 4.98 -2.11
CA SER A 237 13.07 6.19 -2.65
C SER A 237 12.20 6.95 -1.64
N ASP A 238 11.82 6.29 -0.55
CA ASP A 238 11.10 6.90 0.56
C ASP A 238 12.07 7.62 1.49
N LYS A 239 11.66 8.78 1.99
CA LYS A 239 12.41 9.50 3.02
C LYS A 239 12.10 8.99 4.42
N ASN A 240 10.95 8.35 4.63
CA ASN A 240 10.53 7.86 5.93
C ASN A 240 9.81 6.50 5.81
N PRO A 241 10.52 5.43 5.45
CA PRO A 241 9.93 4.09 5.45
C PRO A 241 9.66 3.60 6.89
N PHE A 242 8.60 2.82 7.03
CA PHE A 242 8.16 2.30 8.33
C PHE A 242 8.33 0.79 8.42
N VAL A 243 9.00 0.30 9.46
CA VAL A 243 8.98 -1.11 9.84
C VAL A 243 7.82 -1.34 10.80
N ILE A 244 6.90 -2.24 10.43
CA ILE A 244 5.65 -2.51 11.15
C ILE A 244 5.58 -3.94 11.72
N GLY A 245 6.72 -4.64 11.75
CA GLY A 245 6.87 -5.93 12.42
C GLY A 245 6.84 -7.15 11.48
N GLY A 246 6.60 -8.37 11.95
CA GLY A 246 6.43 -8.76 13.36
C GLY A 246 7.74 -8.83 14.14
N GLY A 247 7.73 -9.54 15.28
CA GLY A 247 8.84 -9.58 16.25
C GLY A 247 10.23 -9.81 15.64
N GLU A 248 10.37 -10.76 14.71
CA GLU A 248 11.65 -11.06 14.04
C GLU A 248 12.14 -9.88 13.18
N ILE A 249 11.24 -9.21 12.47
CA ILE A 249 11.59 -8.04 11.65
C ILE A 249 11.96 -6.86 12.54
N TYR A 250 11.24 -6.66 13.66
CA TYR A 250 11.62 -5.64 14.64
C TYR A 250 13.03 -5.87 15.21
N LYS A 251 13.38 -7.11 15.57
CA LYS A 251 14.73 -7.46 16.06
C LYS A 251 15.81 -7.09 15.05
N GLN A 252 15.61 -7.43 13.77
CA GLN A 252 16.56 -7.12 12.72
C GLN A 252 16.64 -5.61 12.41
N ALA A 253 15.51 -4.90 12.51
CA ALA A 253 15.43 -3.48 12.19
C ALA A 253 15.89 -2.55 13.32
N MET A 254 15.76 -2.94 14.59
CA MET A 254 16.12 -2.14 15.75
C MET A 254 17.53 -1.49 15.67
N PRO A 255 18.61 -2.21 15.31
CA PRO A 255 19.94 -1.59 15.18
C PRO A 255 20.05 -0.61 14.00
N LEU A 256 19.19 -0.72 12.99
CA LEU A 256 19.21 0.11 11.77
C LEU A 256 18.27 1.32 11.86
N ALA A 257 17.27 1.28 12.73
CA ALA A 257 16.27 2.33 12.88
C ALA A 257 16.86 3.63 13.45
N ASP A 258 16.22 4.73 13.07
CA ASP A 258 16.54 6.09 13.46
C ASP A 258 15.53 6.66 14.48
N LYS A 259 14.29 6.19 14.36
CA LYS A 259 13.15 6.66 15.13
C LYS A 259 12.25 5.49 15.54
N LEU A 260 11.68 5.56 16.72
CA LEU A 260 10.61 4.66 17.18
C LEU A 260 9.35 5.46 17.45
N GLU A 261 8.22 5.00 16.91
CA GLU A 261 6.88 5.49 17.19
C GLU A 261 6.12 4.40 17.94
N ILE A 262 6.16 4.44 19.26
CA ILE A 262 5.63 3.40 20.13
C ILE A 262 4.26 3.83 20.66
N THR A 263 3.28 2.93 20.61
CA THR A 263 2.08 3.01 21.44
C THR A 263 2.26 2.04 22.60
N ARG A 264 2.55 2.55 23.80
CA ARG A 264 2.67 1.75 25.02
C ARG A 264 1.29 1.54 25.61
N VAL A 265 0.78 0.32 25.57
CA VAL A 265 -0.47 -0.06 26.22
C VAL A 265 -0.17 -0.39 27.66
N HIS A 266 -0.81 0.30 28.61
CA HIS A 266 -0.56 0.17 30.05
C HIS A 266 -1.29 -1.05 30.63
N ALA A 267 -0.98 -2.21 30.05
CA ALA A 267 -1.49 -3.52 30.42
C ALA A 267 -0.45 -4.61 30.07
N THR A 268 -0.44 -5.69 30.84
CA THR A 268 0.39 -6.87 30.60
C THR A 268 -0.42 -7.99 29.99
N PHE A 269 0.15 -8.69 29.01
CA PHE A 269 -0.49 -9.80 28.32
C PHE A 269 0.42 -11.02 28.41
N ASP A 270 0.13 -11.91 29.36
CA ASP A 270 1.01 -13.04 29.72
C ASP A 270 0.91 -14.21 28.73
N ASP A 271 -0.19 -14.27 27.97
CA ASP A 271 -0.45 -15.30 26.97
C ASP A 271 0.06 -14.92 25.57
N ALA A 272 0.76 -13.79 25.44
CA ALA A 272 1.38 -13.34 24.20
C ALA A 272 2.54 -14.27 23.78
N ASP A 273 2.66 -14.51 22.47
CA ASP A 273 3.74 -15.33 21.89
C ASP A 273 4.81 -14.50 21.17
N THR A 274 4.51 -13.22 20.94
CA THR A 274 5.35 -12.31 20.18
C THR A 274 5.59 -11.03 20.96
N PHE A 275 6.86 -10.65 21.05
CA PHE A 275 7.31 -9.50 21.84
C PHE A 275 8.15 -8.54 21.01
N PHE A 276 8.05 -7.25 21.33
CA PHE A 276 8.92 -6.20 20.82
C PHE A 276 10.29 -6.26 21.53
N PRO A 277 11.41 -5.93 20.83
CA PRO A 277 12.72 -5.86 21.48
C PRO A 277 12.76 -4.79 22.57
N GLU A 278 13.61 -5.00 23.58
CA GLU A 278 13.84 -4.02 24.63
C GLU A 278 14.40 -2.71 24.05
N ILE A 279 13.92 -1.58 24.59
CA ILE A 279 14.38 -0.24 24.20
C ILE A 279 15.45 0.19 25.20
N ASP A 280 16.72 0.09 24.80
CA ASP A 280 17.85 0.53 25.61
C ASP A 280 17.89 2.07 25.71
N SER A 281 17.74 2.60 26.92
CA SER A 281 17.75 4.04 27.21
C SER A 281 19.09 4.72 26.98
N ASN A 282 20.17 3.95 26.84
CA ASN A 282 21.50 4.45 26.43
C ASN A 282 21.59 4.70 24.93
N LEU A 283 20.74 4.03 24.12
CA LEU A 283 20.71 4.18 22.66
C LEU A 283 19.55 5.06 22.18
N TRP A 284 18.48 5.14 22.96
CA TRP A 284 17.25 5.83 22.60
C TRP A 284 16.94 6.96 23.59
N GLU A 285 16.50 8.09 23.06
CA GLU A 285 16.03 9.25 23.82
C GLU A 285 14.54 9.47 23.56
N GLU A 286 13.74 9.53 24.62
CA GLU A 286 12.32 9.92 24.53
C GLU A 286 12.23 11.40 24.18
N LYS A 287 11.56 11.73 23.05
CA LYS A 287 11.36 13.12 22.60
C LYS A 287 9.97 13.65 22.91
N SER A 288 8.97 12.79 22.92
CA SER A 288 7.59 13.19 23.24
C SER A 288 6.79 12.03 23.77
N ARG A 289 5.84 12.36 24.65
CA ARG A 289 4.85 11.44 25.20
C ARG A 289 3.50 12.13 25.27
N ILE A 290 2.46 11.42 24.82
CA ILE A 290 1.06 11.81 24.97
C ILE A 290 0.35 10.63 25.62
N THR A 291 -0.29 10.85 26.77
CA THR A 291 -0.99 9.80 27.52
C THR A 291 -2.49 9.91 27.34
N HIS A 292 -3.13 8.76 27.17
CA HIS A 292 -4.55 8.58 27.05
C HIS A 292 -5.01 7.64 28.18
N ASP A 293 -5.93 8.11 29.00
CA ASP A 293 -6.57 7.26 30.00
C ASP A 293 -7.53 6.27 29.32
N ALA A 294 -7.89 5.20 30.05
CA ALA A 294 -8.93 4.29 29.59
C ALA A 294 -10.27 5.03 29.51
N ASP A 295 -11.06 4.73 28.49
CA ASP A 295 -12.36 5.35 28.23
C ASP A 295 -13.34 4.33 27.64
N GLU A 296 -14.55 4.77 27.29
CA GLU A 296 -15.58 3.90 26.70
C GLU A 296 -15.17 3.23 25.38
N LYS A 297 -14.19 3.79 24.67
CA LYS A 297 -13.68 3.27 23.38
C LYS A 297 -12.40 2.44 23.55
N HIS A 298 -11.70 2.62 24.66
CA HIS A 298 -10.37 2.06 24.91
C HIS A 298 -10.34 1.37 26.28
N ALA A 299 -10.41 0.04 26.28
CA ALA A 299 -10.40 -0.78 27.50
C ALA A 299 -9.11 -0.64 28.33
N HIS A 300 -8.03 -0.15 27.73
CA HIS A 300 -6.74 0.07 28.38
C HIS A 300 -6.28 1.50 28.15
N ALA A 301 -5.67 2.10 29.17
CA ALA A 301 -4.91 3.34 29.01
C ALA A 301 -3.67 3.05 28.14
N PHE A 302 -3.20 4.05 27.40
CA PHE A 302 -2.00 3.94 26.58
C PHE A 302 -1.28 5.27 26.43
N SER A 303 -0.01 5.23 26.01
CA SER A 303 0.77 6.41 25.70
C SER A 303 1.36 6.30 24.29
N PHE A 304 1.21 7.35 23.50
CA PHE A 304 2.00 7.55 22.29
C PHE A 304 3.35 8.13 22.67
N ILE A 305 4.43 7.42 22.34
CA ILE A 305 5.79 7.77 22.70
C ILE A 305 6.65 7.79 21.44
N THR A 306 7.41 8.85 21.27
CA THR A 306 8.39 8.97 20.18
C THR A 306 9.78 8.92 20.77
N TYR A 307 10.57 7.95 20.31
CA TYR A 307 12.00 7.89 20.59
C TYR A 307 12.80 8.24 19.35
N VAL A 308 13.93 8.92 19.55
CA VAL A 308 14.96 9.08 18.51
C VAL A 308 16.24 8.44 18.98
N LYS A 309 17.03 7.94 18.04
CA LYS A 309 18.35 7.41 18.37
C LYS A 309 19.25 8.55 18.84
N ARG A 310 20.00 8.31 19.92
CA ARG A 310 21.00 9.25 20.46
C ARG A 310 22.18 9.46 19.51
#